data_AF-A0A061N7B1-F1
#
_entry.id   AF-A0A061N7B1-F1
#
_cell.length_a   1.000
_cell.length_b   1.000
_cell.length_c   1.000
_cell.angle_alpha   90.00
_cell.angle_beta   90.00
_cell.angle_gamma   90.00
#
_symmetry.space_group_name_H-M   'P 1'
#
loop_
_entity.id
_entity.type
_entity.pdbx_description
1 polymer ?
#
loop_
_entity_poly.entity_id
_entity_poly.type
_entity_poly.pdbx_seq_one_letter_code
_entity_poly.pdbx_strand_id
1 'polypeptide(L)'
;MYTIKRLDQLDKSYKQQAASVLIQSFKEDFAIFNKDERSLSIDIADSFRSDHVYVAMSDEEVIGLAAFSTKHRYSQVSTLIRSVRAFGFFERIFVRESD
;
A
#
# COMPACT_ATOMS: atom_id res chain seq x y z
N MET A 1 16.82 13.42 8.45
CA MET A 1 17.67 12.66 7.51
C MET A 1 16.78 11.64 6.80
N TYR A 2 16.83 11.52 5.48
CA TYR A 2 15.95 10.58 4.77
C TYR A 2 16.62 9.22 4.58
N THR A 3 15.87 8.15 4.82
CA THR A 3 16.31 6.78 4.54
C THR A 3 15.26 6.03 3.73
N ILE A 4 15.70 5.12 2.87
CA ILE A 4 14.81 4.21 2.14
C ILE A 4 15.01 2.82 2.72
N LYS A 5 13.93 2.20 3.17
CA LYS A 5 13.94 0.85 3.75
C LYS A 5 12.89 -0.01 3.09
N ARG A 6 13.14 -1.31 2.99
CA ARG A 6 12.12 -2.26 2.55
C ARG A 6 11.16 -2.53 3.70
N LEU A 7 9.87 -2.59 3.42
CA LEU A 7 8.83 -2.59 4.45
C LEU A 7 8.87 -3.83 5.36
N ASP A 8 9.37 -4.96 4.85
CA ASP A 8 9.61 -6.20 5.62
C ASP A 8 10.78 -6.11 6.62
N GLN A 9 11.62 -5.07 6.52
CA GLN A 9 12.73 -4.80 7.44
C GLN A 9 12.31 -3.88 8.61
N LEU A 10 11.04 -3.50 8.66
CA LEU A 10 10.47 -2.56 9.64
C LEU A 10 9.43 -3.26 10.51
N ASP A 11 9.19 -2.68 11.68
CA ASP A 11 8.13 -3.14 12.57
C ASP A 11 6.74 -2.97 11.95
N LYS A 12 5.78 -3.74 12.47
CA LYS A 12 4.40 -3.77 11.93
C LYS A 12 3.71 -2.40 11.91
N SER A 13 4.06 -1.49 12.83
CA SER A 13 3.52 -0.13 12.88
C SER A 13 3.76 0.64 11.57
N TYR A 14 4.89 0.40 10.90
CA TYR A 14 5.24 1.08 9.66
C TYR A 14 4.40 0.63 8.47
N LYS A 15 3.78 -0.55 8.52
CA LYS A 15 2.83 -0.98 7.48
C LYS A 15 1.58 -0.10 7.47
N GLN A 16 1.06 0.23 8.65
CA GLN A 16 -0.10 1.11 8.76
C GLN A 16 0.25 2.53 8.32
N GLN A 17 1.42 3.04 8.68
CA GLN A 17 1.87 4.35 8.19
C GLN A 17 2.00 4.36 6.66
N ALA A 18 2.58 3.32 6.06
CA ALA A 18 2.65 3.21 4.59
C ALA A 18 1.26 3.16 3.95
N ALA A 19 0.28 2.50 4.58
CA ALA A 19 -1.10 2.45 4.08
C ALA A 19 -1.76 3.83 4.17
N SER A 20 -1.57 4.54 5.28
CA SER A 20 -2.03 5.93 5.43
C SER A 20 -1.43 6.86 4.38
N VAL A 21 -0.13 6.77 4.10
CA VAL A 21 0.51 7.55 3.03
C VAL A 21 -0.10 7.23 1.67
N LEU A 22 -0.39 5.95 1.38
CA LEU A 22 -1.08 5.57 0.14
C LEU A 22 -2.48 6.17 0.05
N ILE A 23 -3.29 6.05 1.11
CA ILE A 23 -4.65 6.57 1.15
C ILE A 23 -4.66 8.08 0.96
N GLN A 24 -3.79 8.80 1.67
CA GLN A 24 -3.68 10.25 1.58
C GLN A 24 -3.26 10.70 0.18
N SER A 25 -2.32 9.98 -0.46
CA SER A 25 -1.85 10.28 -1.81
C SER A 25 -2.93 10.09 -2.89
N PHE A 26 -3.91 9.21 -2.64
CA PHE A 26 -5.00 8.88 -3.59
C PHE A 26 -6.38 9.06 -2.95
N LYS A 27 -6.54 10.09 -2.11
CA LYS A 27 -7.74 10.28 -1.27
C LYS A 27 -9.04 10.27 -2.07
N GLU A 28 -9.06 10.90 -3.24
CA GLU A 28 -10.23 10.96 -4.12
C GLU A 28 -10.59 9.57 -4.68
N ASP A 29 -9.59 8.79 -5.08
CA ASP A 29 -9.80 7.43 -5.58
C ASP A 29 -10.31 6.49 -4.48
N PHE A 30 -9.93 6.73 -3.22
CA PHE A 30 -10.39 5.95 -2.08
C PHE A 30 -11.74 6.42 -1.50
N ALA A 31 -12.22 7.63 -1.85
CA ALA A 31 -13.50 8.15 -1.36
C ALA A 31 -14.70 7.25 -1.75
N ILE A 32 -14.57 6.46 -2.82
CA ILE A 32 -15.60 5.53 -3.30
C ILE A 32 -15.89 4.39 -2.30
N PHE A 33 -14.93 4.04 -1.43
CA PHE A 33 -15.09 2.92 -0.51
C PHE A 33 -15.97 3.25 0.70
N ASN A 34 -16.37 4.52 0.89
CA ASN A 34 -17.26 5.00 1.95
C ASN A 34 -16.91 4.45 3.36
N LYS A 35 -15.61 4.22 3.59
CA LYS A 35 -15.01 3.76 4.86
C LYS A 35 -14.21 4.88 5.47
N ASP A 36 -14.09 4.89 6.80
CA ASP A 36 -13.17 5.80 7.47
C ASP A 36 -11.70 5.43 7.17
N GLU A 37 -10.82 6.43 7.17
CA GLU A 37 -9.40 6.28 6.82
C GLU A 37 -8.67 5.25 7.69
N ARG A 38 -9.07 5.11 8.96
CA ARG A 38 -8.44 4.17 9.89
C ARG A 38 -8.82 2.73 9.56
N SER A 39 -10.08 2.45 9.28
CA SER A 39 -10.50 1.12 8.82
C SER A 39 -9.85 0.77 7.48
N LEU A 40 -9.78 1.73 6.57
CA LEU A 40 -9.16 1.54 5.27
C LEU A 40 -7.64 1.30 5.37
N SER A 41 -6.95 1.98 6.28
CA SER A 41 -5.51 1.80 6.48
C SER A 41 -5.17 0.43 7.05
N ILE A 42 -6.02 -0.12 7.93
CA ILE A 42 -5.87 -1.49 8.44
C ILE A 42 -6.01 -2.50 7.29
N ASP A 43 -7.09 -2.40 6.50
CA ASP A 43 -7.37 -3.32 5.38
C ASP A 43 -6.26 -3.28 4.31
N ILE A 44 -5.76 -2.08 3.98
CA ILE A 44 -4.67 -1.89 3.02
C ILE A 44 -3.33 -2.36 3.57
N ALA A 45 -3.04 -2.10 4.85
CA ALA A 45 -1.79 -2.53 5.46
C ALA A 45 -1.61 -4.05 5.44
N ASP A 46 -2.70 -4.80 5.65
CA ASP A 46 -2.69 -6.26 5.63
C ASP A 46 -2.54 -6.85 4.22
N SER A 47 -2.86 -6.06 3.19
CA SER A 47 -2.70 -6.48 1.80
C SER A 47 -1.34 -6.11 1.20
N PHE A 48 -0.48 -5.37 1.91
CA PHE A 48 0.90 -5.14 1.49
C PHE A 48 1.71 -6.43 1.46
N ARG A 49 2.22 -6.75 0.26
CA ARG A 49 3.42 -7.58 0.10
C ARG A 49 4.66 -6.79 0.53
N SER A 50 5.02 -6.89 1.80
CA SER A 50 6.05 -6.03 2.41
C SER A 50 7.46 -6.24 1.84
N ASP A 51 7.71 -7.41 1.25
CA ASP A 51 8.91 -7.74 0.47
C ASP A 51 8.98 -6.97 -0.87
N HIS A 52 7.87 -6.41 -1.33
CA HIS A 52 7.74 -5.69 -2.61
C HIS A 52 7.53 -4.19 -2.46
N VAL A 53 7.56 -3.66 -1.23
CA VAL A 53 7.31 -2.25 -0.92
C VAL A 53 8.55 -1.65 -0.26
N TYR A 54 8.99 -0.53 -0.78
CA TYR A 54 9.96 0.35 -0.16
C TYR A 54 9.25 1.58 0.37
N VAL A 55 9.70 2.05 1.53
CA VAL A 55 9.22 3.27 2.16
C VAL A 55 10.34 4.29 2.31
N ALA A 56 10.01 5.56 2.06
CA ALA A 56 10.84 6.69 2.40
C ALA A 56 10.50 7.13 3.82
N MET A 57 11.53 7.26 4.65
CA MET A 57 11.43 7.53 6.08
C MET A 57 12.08 8.88 6.42
N SER A 58 11.43 9.69 7.25
CA SER A 58 12.00 10.88 7.89
C SER A 58 11.65 10.86 9.37
N ASP A 59 12.64 10.95 10.26
CA ASP A 59 12.44 11.04 11.71
C ASP A 59 11.42 10.01 12.26
N GLU A 60 11.56 8.75 11.82
CA GLU A 60 10.69 7.61 12.18
C GLU A 60 9.26 7.67 11.62
N GLU A 61 9.00 8.53 10.64
CA GLU A 61 7.72 8.60 9.92
C GLU A 61 7.88 8.15 8.47
N VAL A 62 6.91 7.37 7.98
CA VAL A 62 6.79 7.08 6.56
C VAL A 62 6.23 8.32 5.86
N ILE A 63 6.98 8.85 4.90
CA ILE A 63 6.60 10.04 4.11
C ILE A 63 6.34 9.72 2.63
N GLY A 64 6.59 8.48 2.22
CA GLY A 64 6.47 8.06 0.84
C GLY A 64 6.64 6.55 0.70
N LEU A 65 6.15 6.01 -0.41
CA LEU A 65 6.27 4.60 -0.72
C LEU A 65 6.47 4.37 -2.21
N ALA A 66 7.15 3.27 -2.53
CA ALA A 66 7.30 2.75 -3.88
C ALA A 66 7.08 1.23 -3.84
N ALA A 67 6.25 0.73 -4.75
CA ALA A 67 6.00 -0.69 -4.88
C ALA A 67 6.48 -1.17 -6.25
N PHE A 68 7.02 -2.38 -6.33
CA PHE A 68 7.47 -2.99 -7.59
C PHE A 68 6.81 -4.35 -7.82
N SER A 69 6.49 -4.66 -9.08
CA SER A 69 5.91 -5.94 -9.45
C SER A 69 6.99 -6.88 -9.95
N THR A 70 7.00 -8.13 -9.46
CA THR A 70 7.90 -9.18 -9.96
C THR A 70 7.32 -9.95 -11.15
N LYS A 71 6.05 -9.71 -11.51
CA LYS A 71 5.37 -10.40 -12.61
C LYS A 71 5.55 -9.74 -13.98
N HIS A 72 6.07 -8.51 -14.05
CA HIS A 72 6.23 -7.78 -15.33
C HIS A 72 7.56 -7.03 -15.44
N ARG A 73 8.25 -7.21 -16.58
CA ARG A 73 9.43 -6.42 -17.00
C ARG A 73 9.03 -4.95 -17.04
N TYR A 74 9.59 -4.13 -16.15
CA TYR A 74 9.49 -2.66 -16.11
C TYR A 74 8.11 -2.09 -15.73
N SER A 75 7.70 -2.15 -14.46
CA SER A 75 6.52 -1.40 -14.00
C SER A 75 6.90 0.04 -13.65
N GLN A 76 6.92 0.93 -14.64
CA GLN A 76 6.64 2.35 -14.44
C GLN A 76 5.21 2.63 -14.93
N VAL A 77 4.52 3.49 -14.18
CA VAL A 77 3.14 3.96 -14.35
C VAL A 77 2.06 2.96 -13.92
N SER A 78 1.34 3.29 -12.85
CA SER A 78 0.05 2.68 -12.57
C SER A 78 -0.82 3.62 -11.74
N THR A 79 -1.95 4.01 -12.31
CA THR A 79 -3.11 4.53 -11.58
C THR A 79 -3.48 3.58 -10.44
N LEU A 80 -4.16 4.06 -9.38
CA LEU A 80 -4.48 3.24 -8.21
C LEU A 80 -5.09 1.88 -8.59
N ILE A 81 -6.03 1.86 -9.54
CA ILE A 81 -6.67 0.63 -10.06
C ILE A 81 -5.65 -0.37 -10.65
N ARG A 82 -4.66 0.12 -11.40
CA ARG A 82 -3.61 -0.74 -11.98
C ARG A 82 -2.61 -1.21 -10.93
N SER A 83 -2.27 -0.35 -9.97
CA SER A 83 -1.41 -0.68 -8.83
C SER A 83 -2.07 -1.76 -7.97
N VAL A 84 -3.33 -1.55 -7.61
CA VAL A 84 -4.20 -2.49 -6.92
C VAL A 84 -4.20 -3.88 -7.57
N ARG A 85 -4.40 -3.96 -8.89
CA ARG A 85 -4.40 -5.23 -9.64
C ARG A 85 -2.99 -5.84 -9.76
N ALA A 86 -1.96 -5.02 -10.00
CA ALA A 86 -0.59 -5.48 -10.22
C ALA A 86 0.10 -5.96 -8.93
N PHE A 87 -0.27 -5.39 -7.78
CA PHE A 87 0.29 -5.72 -6.48
C PHE A 87 -0.56 -6.73 -5.68
N GLY A 88 -1.75 -7.10 -6.17
CA GLY A 88 -2.61 -8.10 -5.54
C GLY A 88 -3.36 -7.61 -4.29
N PHE A 89 -3.51 -6.29 -4.12
CA PHE A 89 -4.09 -5.70 -2.91
C PHE A 89 -5.52 -6.16 -2.60
N PHE A 90 -6.32 -6.51 -3.62
CA PHE A 90 -7.72 -6.92 -3.45
C PHE A 90 -8.03 -8.39 -3.76
N GLU A 91 -7.04 -9.26 -3.99
CA GLU A 91 -7.33 -10.69 -4.22
C GLU A 91 -8.06 -11.36 -3.03
N ARG A 92 -7.99 -10.78 -1.82
CA ARG A 92 -8.72 -11.31 -0.65
C ARG A 92 -10.06 -10.63 -0.33
N ILE A 93 -10.34 -9.45 -0.90
CA ILE A 93 -11.61 -8.75 -0.62
C ILE A 93 -12.75 -9.27 -1.52
N PHE A 94 -12.43 -9.76 -2.73
CA PHE A 94 -13.44 -10.26 -3.68
C PHE A 94 -13.78 -11.75 -3.54
N VAL A 95 -13.08 -12.53 -2.70
CA VAL A 95 -13.32 -13.98 -2.57
C VAL A 95 -14.37 -14.31 -1.49
N ARG A 96 -14.95 -13.31 -0.82
CA ARG A 96 -15.89 -13.52 0.30
C ARG A 96 -17.37 -13.28 -0.02
N GLU A 97 -17.75 -13.26 -1.30
CA GLU A 97 -19.15 -13.23 -1.76
C GLU A 97 -19.42 -14.28 -2.85
N SER A 98 -19.01 -15.52 -2.60
CA SER A 98 -19.44 -16.67 -3.40
C SER A 98 -19.45 -17.93 -2.54
N ASP A 99 -20.30 -17.92 -1.51
CA ASP A 99 -20.88 -19.11 -0.87
C ASP A 99 -22.33 -18.79 -0.49
#